data_AF-A0A352FA89-F1
#
_entry.id   AF-A0A352FA89-F1
#
_cell.length_a   1.000
_cell.length_b   1.000
_cell.length_c   1.000
_cell.angle_alpha   90.00
_cell.angle_beta   90.00
_cell.angle_gamma   90.00
#
_symmetry.space_group_name_H-M   'P 1'
#
loop_
_entity.id
_entity.type
_entity.pdbx_description
1 polymer ?
#
loop_
_entity_poly.entity_id
_entity_poly.type
_entity_poly.pdbx_seq_one_letter_code
_entity_poly.pdbx_strand_id
1 'polypeptide(L)' 'LNQFIGYLHLDHREPLNFYVGLDFHQAWTHGRRDWLYNLKGPEPAGIRHDFLFGIRIGWLFPVNKKSTGTFTYF' A
#
# COMPACT_ATOMS: atom_id res chain seq x y z
N LEU A 1 4.93 -11.57 -5.69
CA LEU A 1 3.96 -11.82 -4.59
C LEU A 1 3.85 -10.56 -3.77
N ASN A 2 2.63 -10.11 -3.48
CA ASN A 2 2.40 -8.97 -2.61
C ASN A 2 1.53 -9.39 -1.42
N GLN A 3 1.92 -9.00 -0.21
CA GLN A 3 1.22 -9.32 1.03
C GLN A 3 1.05 -8.04 1.85
N PHE A 4 -0.16 -7.81 2.32
CA PHE A 4 -0.47 -6.66 3.16
C PHE A 4 -1.14 -7.13 4.45
N ILE A 5 -0.66 -6.63 5.58
CA ILE A 5 -1.29 -6.85 6.89
C ILE A 5 -1.46 -5.51 7.58
N GLY A 6 -2.67 -5.22 8.05
CA GLY A 6 -2.97 -3.93 8.65
C GLY A 6 -4.12 -3.98 9.62
N TYR A 7 -4.18 -2.94 10.45
CA TYR A 7 -5.26 -2.65 11.37
C TYR A 7 -6.03 -1.45 10.86
N LEU A 8 -7.36 -1.59 10.87
CA LEU A 8 -8.30 -0.56 10.47
C LEU A 8 -9.13 -0.17 11.70
N HIS A 9 -9.03 1.09 12.10
CA HIS A 9 -9.83 1.67 13.18
C HIS A 9 -10.97 2.49 12.58
N LEU A 10 -12.20 2.02 12.80
CA LEU A 10 -13.44 2.70 12.40
C LEU A 10 -14.32 2.95 13.62
N ASP A 11 -14.58 4.21 13.92
CA ASP A 11 -15.59 4.65 14.88
C ASP A 11 -16.70 5.41 14.14
N HIS A 12 -17.93 5.21 14.61
CA HIS A 12 -19.13 5.89 14.13
C HIS A 12 -19.36 7.24 14.83
N ARG A 13 -18.82 7.41 16.05
CA ARG A 13 -19.05 8.60 16.89
C ARG A 13 -17.90 9.60 16.82
N GLU A 14 -16.68 9.12 16.60
CA GLU A 14 -15.50 9.97 16.48
C GLU A 14 -15.18 10.28 15.00
N PRO A 15 -14.73 11.52 14.69
CA PRO A 15 -14.41 11.91 13.31
C PRO A 15 -13.07 11.35 12.82
N LEU A 16 -12.27 10.72 13.70
CA LEU A 16 -10.91 10.28 13.39
C LEU A 16 -10.89 8.77 13.11
N ASN A 17 -11.10 8.41 11.85
CA ASN A 17 -10.87 7.05 11.40
C ASN A 17 -9.44 6.95 10.84
N PHE A 18 -8.74 5.85 11.09
CA PHE A 18 -7.37 5.67 10.58
C PHE A 18 -7.07 4.21 10.28
N TYR A 19 -6.09 4.00 9.41
CA TYR A 19 -5.56 2.68 9.11
C TYR A 19 -4.05 2.72 9.14
N VAL A 20 -3.46 1.63 9.61
CA VAL A 20 -2.03 1.42 9.64
C VAL A 20 -1.73 -0.02 9.27
N GLY A 21 -0.72 -0.25 8.43
CA GLY A 21 -0.34 -1.58 8.02
C GLY A 21 1.04 -1.65 7.41
N LEU A 22 1.50 -2.88 7.21
CA LEU A 22 2.75 -3.22 6.57
C LEU A 22 2.47 -3.90 5.24
N ASP A 23 3.25 -3.51 4.23
CA ASP A 23 3.18 -4.02 2.86
C ASP A 23 4.50 -4.74 2.54
N PHE A 24 4.39 -5.93 1.96
CA PHE A 24 5.48 -6.86 1.72
C PHE A 24 5.44 -7.31 0.27
N HIS A 25 6.34 -6.77 -0.54
CA HIS A 25 6.47 -7.10 -1.95
C HIS A 25 7.69 -8.01 -2.14
N GLN A 26 7.46 -9.16 -2.77
CA GLN A 26 8.50 -10.11 -3.14
C GLN A 26 8.48 -10.28 -4.66
N ALA A 27 9.60 -9.99 -5.32
CA ALA A 27 9.77 -10.16 -6.75
C ALA A 27 10.86 -11.19 -7.03
N TRP A 28 10.52 -12.16 -7.87
CA TRP A 28 11.43 -13.17 -8.39
C TRP A 28 11.75 -12.77 -9.83
N THR A 29 12.92 -12.18 -10.04
CA THR A 29 13.36 -11.67 -11.33
C THR A 29 14.48 -12.53 -11.89
N HIS A 30 14.60 -12.56 -13.21
CA HIS A 30 15.76 -13.11 -13.88
C HIS A 30 16.19 -12.10 -14.95
N GLY A 31 17.48 -11.94 -15.13
CA GLY A 31 18.05 -11.17 -16.21
C GLY A 31 17.70 -11.83 -17.52
N ARG A 32 17.18 -11.02 -18.43
CA ARG A 32 16.84 -11.44 -19.79
C ARG A 32 18.01 -11.31 -20.77
N ARG A 33 19.18 -10.91 -20.27
CA ARG A 33 20.38 -10.64 -21.06
C ARG A 33 21.45 -11.68 -20.74
N ASP A 34 22.04 -12.23 -21.78
CA ASP A 34 23.15 -13.16 -21.67
C ASP A 34 24.44 -12.49 -21.17
N TRP A 35 24.54 -11.15 -21.29
CA TRP A 35 25.71 -10.39 -20.83
C TRP A 35 25.34 -9.09 -20.13
N LEU A 36 25.84 -8.90 -18.92
CA LEU A 36 25.70 -7.70 -18.10
C LEU A 36 27.05 -6.97 -18.03
N TYR A 37 27.12 -5.73 -18.55
CA TYR A 37 28.36 -4.93 -18.57
C TYR A 37 28.87 -4.57 -17.17
N ASN A 38 27.94 -4.31 -16.26
CA ASN A 38 28.15 -3.98 -14.86
C ASN A 38 28.75 -5.17 -14.08
N LEU A 39 28.40 -6.40 -14.45
CA LEU A 39 28.99 -7.61 -13.87
C LEU A 39 30.20 -8.13 -14.66
N LYS A 40 30.47 -7.57 -15.85
CA LYS A 40 31.47 -8.06 -16.83
C LYS A 40 31.34 -9.57 -17.09
N GLY A 41 30.11 -10.06 -17.17
CA GLY A 41 29.80 -11.48 -17.29
C GLY A 41 28.31 -11.75 -17.50
N PRO A 42 27.92 -13.02 -17.74
CA PRO A 42 26.53 -13.44 -17.65
C PRO A 42 26.01 -13.21 -16.22
N GLU A 43 24.69 -13.01 -16.08
CA GLU A 43 24.10 -13.03 -14.74
C GLU A 43 24.39 -14.40 -14.09
N PRO A 44 24.80 -14.45 -12.81
CA PRO A 44 25.02 -15.71 -12.12
C PRO A 44 23.78 -16.59 -12.26
N ALA A 45 23.97 -17.88 -12.54
CA ALA A 45 22.86 -18.82 -12.69
C ALA A 45 22.00 -18.82 -11.42
N GLY A 46 20.82 -18.20 -11.49
CA GLY A 46 19.96 -18.03 -10.33
C GLY A 46 18.79 -17.07 -10.58
N ILE A 47 17.73 -17.24 -9.80
CA ILE A 47 16.63 -16.29 -9.72
C ILE A 47 17.07 -15.19 -8.75
N ARG A 48 16.98 -13.93 -9.18
CA ARG A 48 17.17 -12.79 -8.31
C ARG A 48 15.93 -12.59 -7.44
N HIS A 49 16.17 -12.43 -6.14
CA HIS A 49 15.14 -12.19 -5.14
C HIS A 49 15.18 -10.72 -4.71
N ASP A 50 14.17 -9.95 -5.11
CA ASP A 50 14.00 -8.57 -4.68
C ASP A 50 12.87 -8.51 -3.63
N PHE A 51 13.19 -8.05 -2.43
CA PHE A 51 12.24 -7.88 -1.33
C PHE A 51 12.09 -6.40 -1.00
N LEU A 52 10.86 -5.92 -0.96
CA LEU A 52 10.53 -4.54 -0.63
C LEU A 52 9.49 -4.52 0.49
N PHE A 53 9.78 -3.75 1.53
CA PHE A 53 8.93 -3.59 2.70
C PHE A 53 8.47 -2.13 2.79
N GLY A 54 7.20 -1.92 3.08
CA GLY A 54 6.61 -0.60 3.20
C GLY A 54 5.70 -0.48 4.42
N ILE A 55 5.64 0.73 4.99
CA ILE A 55 4.66 1.08 6.01
C ILE A 55 3.60 1.95 5.34
N ARG A 56 2.33 1.61 5.54
CA ARG A 56 1.18 2.37 5.02
C ARG A 56 0.38 2.92 6.19
N ILE A 57 0.21 4.24 6.23
CA ILE A 57 -0.59 4.94 7.24
C ILE A 57 -1.53 5.89 6.50
N GLY A 58 -2.78 5.97 6.93
CA GLY A 58 -3.67 7.00 6.43
C GLY A 58 -4.86 7.26 7.35
N TRP A 59 -5.39 8.48 7.23
CA TRP A 59 -6.62 8.90 7.89
C TRP A 59 -7.81 8.78 6.93
N LEU A 60 -8.96 8.36 7.46
CA LEU A 60 -10.23 8.35 6.76
C LEU A 60 -11.11 9.43 7.37
N PHE A 61 -11.61 10.34 6.53
CA PHE A 61 -12.56 11.36 6.96
C PHE A 61 -13.93 11.05 6.36
N PRO A 62 -14.94 10.71 7.17
CA PRO A 62 -16.28 10.46 6.66
C PRO A 62 -16.89 11.78 6.15
N VAL A 63 -17.05 11.92 4.84
CA VAL A 63 -17.77 13.05 4.24
C VAL A 63 -19.26 12.78 4.33
N ASN A 64 -19.86 13.14 5.47
CA ASN A 64 -21.30 13.14 5.63
C ASN A 64 -21.89 14.36 4.91
N LYS A 65 -22.80 14.15 3.96
CA LYS A 65 -23.64 15.25 3.45
C LYS A 65 -24.41 15.81 4.64
N LYS A 66 -24.15 17.08 5.01
CA LYS A 66 -25.05 17.78 5.91
C LYS A 66 -26.42 17.79 5.23
N SER A 67 -27.38 17.06 5.78
CA SER A 67 -28.78 17.28 5.47
C SER A 67 -29.09 18.67 6.00
N THR A 68 -28.97 19.69 5.14
CA THR A 68 -29.50 21.03 5.38
C THR A 68 -31.02 20.90 5.35
N GLY A 69 -31.57 20.29 6.40
CA GLY A 69 -32.99 20.25 6.69
C GLY A 69 -33.40 21.55 7.36
N THR A 70 -33.14 22.68 6.73
CA THR A 70 -33.79 23.94 7.11
C THR A 70 -35.10 24.00 6.34
N PHE A 71 -36.11 23.30 6.85
CA PHE A 71 -37.49 23.58 6.50
C PHE A 71 -37.91 24.84 7.26
N THR A 72 -37.80 26.00 6.61
CA THR A 72 -38.38 27.25 7.11
C THR A 72 -39.88 27.20 6.86
N TYR A 73 -40.67 27.06 7.92
CA TYR A 73 -42.09 27.37 7.91
C TYR A 73 -42.32 28.59 8.81
N PHE A 74 -42.89 29.64 8.19
CA PHE A 74 -43.37 30.93 8.70
C PHE A 74 -42.34 31.95 9.21
#